data_AF-A0A6B2S4X5-F1
#
_entry.id   AF-A0A6B2S4X5-F1
#
_cell.length_a   1.000
_cell.length_b   1.000
_cell.length_c   1.000
_cell.angle_alpha   90.00
_cell.angle_beta   90.00
_cell.angle_gamma   90.00
#
_symmetry.space_group_name_H-M   'P 1'
#
loop_
_entity.id
_entity.type
_entity.pdbx_description
1 polymer ?
#
loop_
_entity_poly.entity_id
_entity_poly.type
_entity_poly.pdbx_seq_one_letter_code
_entity_poly.pdbx_strand_id
1 'polypeptide(L)'
;MTAVSPHRPPVPHDSAGSPATYVFAVCGPDRPARPGPAAGHPGGGPLRFLNVGSLRAVVQDVPADAFSESALRERLTDPAELERCARTHHDVVTAAADGGPTVPLPLATLYLGDERATAALGANQERFRAALDRVAGRVEWAVKVYLAQPGATTGPPAAAHTPARAHAPAPETGRGYLNRLRGLRQQRELRQDNALAAAGRV
;
A
#
# COMPACT_ATOMS: atom_id res chain seq x y z
N MET A 1 -27.46 -32.37 3.04
CA MET A 1 -28.26 -31.13 2.98
C MET A 1 -27.40 -30.02 3.56
N THR A 2 -26.60 -29.36 2.71
CA THR A 2 -25.62 -28.35 3.14
C THR A 2 -26.12 -27.00 2.66
N ALA A 3 -26.46 -26.11 3.60
CA ALA A 3 -26.97 -24.78 3.30
C ALA A 3 -25.82 -23.90 2.78
N VAL A 4 -25.99 -23.38 1.56
CA VAL A 4 -25.16 -22.33 0.99
C VAL A 4 -25.64 -20.99 1.56
N SER A 5 -24.79 -20.29 2.31
CA SER A 5 -25.05 -18.91 2.72
C SER A 5 -25.16 -18.00 1.48
N PRO A 6 -26.19 -17.15 1.38
CA PRO A 6 -26.31 -16.26 0.23
C PRO A 6 -25.27 -15.14 0.31
N HIS A 7 -24.54 -14.98 -0.79
CA HIS A 7 -23.74 -13.78 -1.08
C HIS A 7 -24.68 -12.57 -1.09
N ARG A 8 -24.53 -11.66 -0.12
CA ARG A 8 -25.30 -10.42 -0.05
C ARG A 8 -24.82 -9.49 -1.19
N PRO A 9 -25.69 -9.09 -2.13
CA PRO A 9 -25.30 -8.12 -3.14
C PRO A 9 -25.03 -6.76 -2.47
N PRO A 10 -24.10 -5.95 -3.01
CA PRO A 10 -23.86 -4.60 -2.50
C PRO A 10 -25.13 -3.76 -2.64
N VAL A 11 -25.54 -3.13 -1.55
CA VAL A 11 -26.65 -2.17 -1.53
C VAL A 11 -26.15 -0.88 -2.20
N PRO A 12 -26.85 -0.32 -3.20
CA PRO A 12 -26.50 0.98 -3.73
C PRO A 12 -26.75 2.05 -2.67
N HIS A 13 -25.68 2.70 -2.20
CA HIS A 13 -25.75 3.88 -1.35
C HIS A 13 -25.89 5.12 -2.23
N ASP A 14 -27.07 5.74 -2.20
CA ASP A 14 -27.31 7.04 -2.82
C ASP A 14 -26.44 8.10 -2.11
N SER A 15 -25.47 8.63 -2.83
CA SER A 15 -24.30 9.34 -2.28
C SER A 15 -24.58 10.83 -2.11
N ALA A 16 -24.93 11.26 -0.90
CA ALA A 16 -25.01 12.68 -0.52
C ALA A 16 -23.74 13.20 0.19
N GLY A 17 -22.61 12.48 0.08
CA GLY A 17 -21.31 12.91 0.58
C GLY A 17 -20.37 13.25 -0.58
N SER A 18 -19.61 14.35 -0.48
CA SER A 18 -18.52 14.61 -1.44
C SER A 18 -17.55 13.43 -1.45
N PRO A 19 -17.09 12.98 -2.64
CA PRO A 19 -16.20 11.82 -2.74
C PRO A 19 -14.89 12.06 -1.99
N ALA A 20 -14.31 11.00 -1.45
CA ALA A 20 -12.95 11.03 -0.93
C ALA A 20 -11.96 10.80 -2.08
N THR A 21 -10.78 11.43 -1.97
CA THR A 21 -9.69 11.29 -2.94
C THR A 21 -8.71 10.25 -2.41
N TYR A 22 -8.66 9.07 -3.03
CA TYR A 22 -7.64 8.06 -2.76
C TYR A 22 -6.38 8.41 -3.56
N VAL A 23 -5.23 8.52 -2.90
CA VAL A 23 -3.95 8.81 -3.54
C VAL A 23 -3.07 7.58 -3.54
N PHE A 24 -2.71 7.11 -4.75
CA PHE A 24 -1.87 5.92 -4.92
C PHE A 24 -0.39 6.28 -4.92
N ALA A 25 -0.01 7.32 -5.65
CA ALA A 25 1.38 7.68 -5.86
C ALA A 25 1.54 9.15 -6.24
N VAL A 26 2.77 9.65 -6.09
CA VAL A 26 3.23 10.94 -6.62
C VAL A 26 4.25 10.69 -7.73
N CYS A 27 4.20 11.49 -8.78
CA CYS A 27 5.01 11.35 -9.97
C CYS A 27 5.44 12.69 -10.56
N GLY A 28 6.45 12.67 -11.44
CA GLY A 28 6.88 13.84 -12.18
C GLY A 28 5.80 14.39 -13.14
N PRO A 29 6.00 15.60 -13.69
CA PRO A 29 5.02 16.26 -14.56
C PRO A 29 4.92 15.66 -15.96
N ASP A 30 6.02 15.06 -16.44
CA ASP A 30 6.08 14.44 -17.77
C ASP A 30 5.42 13.06 -17.74
N ARG A 31 4.11 13.06 -18.00
CA ARG A 31 3.25 11.88 -17.93
C ARG A 31 2.29 11.85 -19.10
N PRO A 32 1.90 10.64 -19.55
CA PRO A 32 0.81 10.51 -20.51
C PRO A 32 -0.47 11.15 -19.97
N ALA A 33 -1.47 11.33 -20.84
CA ALA A 33 -2.73 11.97 -20.45
C ALA A 33 -3.51 11.22 -19.34
N ARG A 34 -3.26 9.92 -19.17
CA ARG A 34 -3.93 9.07 -18.17
C ARG A 34 -2.92 8.22 -17.39
N PRO A 35 -3.19 7.85 -16.12
CA PRO A 35 -2.24 7.12 -15.26
C PRO A 35 -1.91 5.67 -15.65
N GLY A 36 -2.46 5.16 -16.76
CA GLY A 36 -2.30 3.78 -17.21
C GLY A 36 -3.63 3.03 -17.28
N PRO A 37 -3.61 1.72 -17.63
CA PRO A 37 -4.81 0.92 -17.86
C PRO A 37 -5.41 0.28 -16.60
N ALA A 38 -4.79 0.46 -15.43
CA ALA A 38 -5.28 -0.12 -14.17
C ALA A 38 -6.69 0.39 -13.84
N ALA A 39 -7.53 -0.49 -13.29
CA ALA A 39 -8.95 -0.17 -13.02
C ALA A 39 -9.16 0.66 -11.74
N GLY A 40 -8.21 0.64 -10.80
CA GLY A 40 -8.39 1.22 -9.46
C GLY A 40 -9.34 0.40 -8.58
N HIS A 41 -9.83 1.01 -7.50
CA HIS A 41 -10.73 0.38 -6.55
C HIS A 41 -12.14 0.20 -7.13
N PRO A 42 -12.79 -0.96 -6.89
CA PRO A 42 -14.19 -1.17 -7.24
C PRO A 42 -15.11 -0.11 -6.60
N GLY A 43 -16.08 0.38 -7.37
CA GLY A 43 -17.01 1.42 -6.94
C GLY A 43 -16.43 2.84 -6.92
N GLY A 44 -15.15 3.01 -7.24
CA GLY A 44 -14.55 4.32 -7.47
C GLY A 44 -14.70 4.80 -8.92
N GLY A 45 -14.42 6.08 -9.13
CA GLY A 45 -14.36 6.69 -10.46
C GLY A 45 -13.11 6.26 -11.27
N PRO A 46 -12.90 6.84 -12.46
CA PRO A 46 -11.69 6.55 -13.24
C PRO A 46 -10.42 7.08 -12.55
N LEU A 47 -9.29 6.42 -12.77
CA LEU A 47 -7.99 6.96 -12.37
C LEU A 47 -7.69 8.26 -13.12
N ARG A 48 -7.19 9.25 -12.40
CA ARG A 48 -6.82 10.56 -12.96
C ARG A 48 -5.55 11.10 -12.32
N PHE A 49 -4.95 12.07 -13.00
CA PHE A 49 -3.90 12.88 -12.41
C PHE A 49 -4.49 14.09 -11.69
N LEU A 50 -4.02 14.34 -10.48
CA LEU A 50 -4.24 15.58 -9.74
C LEU A 50 -2.96 16.39 -9.75
N ASN A 51 -3.02 17.66 -10.15
CA ASN A 51 -1.84 18.54 -10.16
C ASN A 51 -1.49 18.95 -8.72
N VAL A 52 -0.21 18.83 -8.38
CA VAL A 52 0.34 19.19 -7.07
C VAL A 52 1.59 20.03 -7.30
N GLY A 53 1.40 21.34 -7.48
CA GLY A 53 2.49 22.23 -7.88
C GLY A 53 3.10 21.81 -9.22
N SER A 54 4.38 21.44 -9.22
CA SER A 54 5.09 20.93 -10.40
C SER A 54 5.05 19.40 -10.53
N LEU A 55 4.37 18.71 -9.61
CA LEU A 55 4.22 17.26 -9.58
C LEU A 55 2.78 16.86 -9.94
N ARG A 56 2.57 15.57 -10.15
CA ARG A 56 1.25 14.97 -10.32
C ARG A 56 1.04 13.87 -9.29
N ALA A 57 -0.18 13.75 -8.78
CA ALA A 57 -0.61 12.61 -7.99
C ALA A 57 -1.52 11.70 -8.81
N VAL A 58 -1.35 10.40 -8.71
CA VAL A 58 -2.27 9.41 -9.27
C VAL A 58 -3.37 9.17 -8.25
N VAL A 59 -4.60 9.52 -8.62
CA VAL A 59 -5.74 9.51 -7.70
C VAL A 59 -6.98 8.84 -8.28
N GLN A 60 -7.90 8.49 -7.38
CA GLN A 60 -9.24 8.02 -7.71
C GLN A 60 -10.24 8.62 -6.73
N ASP A 61 -11.38 9.07 -7.25
CA ASP A 61 -12.53 9.43 -6.43
C ASP A 61 -13.22 8.16 -5.94
N VAL A 62 -13.44 8.05 -4.64
CA VAL A 62 -14.07 6.88 -4.01
C VAL A 62 -15.22 7.31 -3.09
N PRO A 63 -16.25 6.46 -2.87
CA PRO A 63 -17.35 6.78 -1.97
C PRO A 63 -16.83 7.02 -0.54
N ALA A 64 -17.14 8.19 0.01
CA ALA A 64 -16.58 8.61 1.30
C ALA A 64 -17.05 7.74 2.48
N ASP A 65 -18.25 7.15 2.38
CA ASP A 65 -18.81 6.22 3.35
C ASP A 65 -18.06 4.88 3.37
N ALA A 66 -17.85 4.27 2.19
CA ALA A 66 -17.17 2.99 2.02
C ALA A 66 -15.65 3.06 2.30
N PHE A 67 -15.09 4.26 2.32
CA PHE A 67 -13.68 4.56 2.60
C PHE A 67 -13.48 5.46 3.84
N SER A 68 -14.48 5.52 4.71
CA SER A 68 -14.34 6.13 6.04
C SER A 68 -13.29 5.39 6.88
N GLU A 69 -12.72 6.05 7.89
CA GLU A 69 -11.70 5.44 8.76
C GLU A 69 -12.22 4.13 9.41
N SER A 70 -13.46 4.13 9.90
CA SER A 70 -14.09 2.94 10.49
C SER A 70 -14.28 1.83 9.47
N ALA A 71 -14.82 2.14 8.29
CA ALA A 71 -15.05 1.15 7.23
C ALA A 71 -13.74 0.53 6.74
N LEU A 72 -12.69 1.34 6.57
CA LEU A 72 -11.36 0.82 6.22
C LEU A 72 -10.76 -0.02 7.31
N ARG A 73 -10.88 0.38 8.57
CA ARG A 73 -10.35 -0.39 9.70
C ARG A 73 -10.97 -1.77 9.78
N GLU A 74 -12.29 -1.86 9.57
CA GLU A 74 -13.01 -3.12 9.52
C GLU A 74 -12.59 -3.96 8.31
N ARG A 75 -12.65 -3.40 7.09
CA ARG A 75 -12.29 -4.10 5.86
C ARG A 75 -10.85 -4.60 5.84
N LEU A 76 -9.90 -3.80 6.33
CA LEU A 76 -8.49 -4.18 6.37
C LEU A 76 -8.16 -5.19 7.49
N THR A 77 -9.14 -5.54 8.33
CA THR A 77 -9.01 -6.67 9.27
C THR A 77 -9.34 -8.01 8.61
N ASP A 78 -10.15 -8.00 7.54
CA ASP A 78 -10.38 -9.19 6.69
C ASP A 78 -9.18 -9.38 5.74
N PRO A 79 -8.44 -10.50 5.83
CA PRO A 79 -7.29 -10.77 4.96
C PRO A 79 -7.61 -10.74 3.47
N ALA A 80 -8.81 -11.17 3.05
CA ALA A 80 -9.17 -11.23 1.65
C ALA A 80 -9.49 -9.83 1.08
N GLU A 81 -10.15 -8.98 1.86
CA GLU A 81 -10.36 -7.57 1.53
C GLU A 81 -9.03 -6.80 1.52
N LEU A 82 -8.16 -7.04 2.51
CA LEU A 82 -6.83 -6.45 2.55
C LEU A 82 -6.00 -6.84 1.31
N GLU A 83 -6.01 -8.12 0.94
CA GLU A 83 -5.32 -8.60 -0.26
C GLU A 83 -5.85 -7.91 -1.52
N ARG A 84 -7.19 -7.85 -1.70
CA ARG A 84 -7.81 -7.15 -2.83
C ARG A 84 -7.36 -5.69 -2.87
N CYS A 85 -7.42 -4.99 -1.75
CA CYS A 85 -7.01 -3.60 -1.65
C CYS A 85 -5.53 -3.40 -2.00
N ALA A 86 -4.66 -4.25 -1.45
CA ALA A 86 -3.21 -4.19 -1.69
C ALA A 86 -2.85 -4.49 -3.15
N ARG A 87 -3.50 -5.48 -3.78
CA ARG A 87 -3.30 -5.79 -5.21
C ARG A 87 -3.73 -4.64 -6.09
N THR A 88 -4.93 -4.09 -5.88
CA THR A 88 -5.39 -2.91 -6.61
C THR A 88 -4.40 -1.75 -6.48
N HIS A 89 -3.93 -1.47 -5.27
CA HIS A 89 -2.97 -0.40 -5.05
C HIS A 89 -1.65 -0.66 -5.79
N HIS A 90 -1.14 -1.89 -5.72
CA HIS A 90 0.06 -2.31 -6.42
C HIS A 90 -0.07 -2.19 -7.94
N ASP A 91 -1.19 -2.61 -8.51
CA ASP A 91 -1.43 -2.56 -9.96
C ASP A 91 -1.45 -1.11 -10.47
N VAL A 92 -2.08 -0.20 -9.72
CA VAL A 92 -2.10 1.23 -10.06
C VAL A 92 -0.70 1.85 -9.96
N VAL A 93 0.03 1.55 -8.88
CA VAL A 93 1.41 2.04 -8.70
C VAL A 93 2.33 1.51 -9.80
N THR A 94 2.19 0.24 -10.18
CA THR A 94 3.01 -0.39 -11.23
C THR A 94 2.73 0.24 -12.59
N ALA A 95 1.45 0.39 -12.95
CA ALA A 95 1.04 1.09 -14.17
C ALA A 95 1.55 2.55 -14.21
N ALA A 96 1.57 3.22 -13.06
CA ALA A 96 2.17 4.55 -12.97
C ALA A 96 3.69 4.51 -13.12
N ALA A 97 4.39 3.51 -12.57
CA ALA A 97 5.84 3.36 -12.71
C ALA A 97 6.28 3.07 -14.15
N ASP A 98 5.46 2.39 -14.95
CA ASP A 98 5.72 2.16 -16.38
C ASP A 98 5.86 3.47 -17.18
N GLY A 99 5.19 4.54 -16.73
CA GLY A 99 5.29 5.86 -17.35
C GLY A 99 6.46 6.73 -16.86
N GLY A 100 7.35 6.23 -15.99
CA GLY A 100 8.47 6.99 -15.43
C GLY A 100 8.56 7.02 -13.88
N PRO A 101 9.47 7.82 -13.30
CA PRO A 101 9.76 7.83 -11.87
C PRO A 101 8.52 8.10 -11.01
N THR A 102 8.23 7.19 -10.08
CA THR A 102 7.01 7.18 -9.27
C THR A 102 7.35 6.90 -7.79
N VAL A 103 6.75 7.65 -6.88
CA VAL A 103 6.83 7.44 -5.43
C VAL A 103 5.49 6.91 -4.95
N PRO A 104 5.38 5.62 -4.58
CA PRO A 104 4.15 5.07 -4.02
C PRO A 104 3.86 5.69 -2.65
N LEU A 105 2.58 5.97 -2.39
CA LEU A 105 2.12 6.36 -1.07
C LEU A 105 1.71 5.14 -0.26
N PRO A 106 1.64 5.23 1.07
CA PRO A 106 1.10 4.14 1.89
C PRO A 106 -0.30 3.72 1.42
N LEU A 107 -0.59 2.43 1.53
CA LEU A 107 -1.93 1.88 1.29
C LEU A 107 -2.97 2.66 2.10
N ALA A 108 -4.12 2.94 1.48
CA ALA A 108 -5.24 3.68 2.07
C ALA A 108 -4.92 5.15 2.44
N THR A 109 -4.08 5.82 1.65
CA THR A 109 -3.89 7.28 1.76
C THR A 109 -5.10 8.00 1.15
N LEU A 110 -5.94 8.58 2.02
CA LEU A 110 -7.20 9.23 1.64
C LEU A 110 -7.29 10.67 2.15
N TYR A 111 -7.91 11.51 1.34
CA TYR A 111 -8.24 12.88 1.68
C TYR A 111 -9.72 13.16 1.45
N LEU A 112 -10.30 14.04 2.26
CA LEU A 112 -11.64 14.55 2.02
C LEU A 112 -11.57 15.60 0.90
N GLY A 113 -11.58 15.12 -0.33
CA GLY A 113 -11.52 15.92 -1.55
C GLY A 113 -10.12 16.33 -1.99
N ASP A 114 -10.05 16.78 -3.25
CA ASP A 114 -8.81 17.12 -3.95
C ASP A 114 -8.07 18.31 -3.36
N GLU A 115 -8.77 19.29 -2.81
CA GLU A 115 -8.14 20.47 -2.22
C GLU A 115 -7.25 20.06 -1.04
N ARG A 116 -7.73 19.16 -0.19
CA ARG A 116 -6.97 18.64 0.95
C ARG A 116 -5.81 17.75 0.50
N ALA A 117 -6.02 16.92 -0.52
CA ALA A 117 -4.95 16.13 -1.12
C ALA A 117 -3.85 17.05 -1.68
N THR A 118 -4.23 18.06 -2.46
CA THR A 118 -3.30 19.01 -3.10
C THR A 118 -2.52 19.79 -2.04
N ALA A 119 -3.18 20.29 -1.00
CA ALA A 119 -2.51 21.00 0.09
C ALA A 119 -1.51 20.12 0.85
N ALA A 120 -1.90 18.89 1.22
CA ALA A 120 -1.05 17.98 1.97
C ALA A 120 0.16 17.48 1.17
N LEU A 121 -0.06 17.14 -0.11
CA LEU A 121 1.01 16.71 -1.00
C LEU A 121 1.92 17.88 -1.39
N GLY A 122 1.36 19.07 -1.60
CA GLY A 122 2.09 20.30 -1.90
C GLY A 122 3.03 20.72 -0.76
N ALA A 123 2.60 20.59 0.49
CA ALA A 123 3.44 20.82 1.67
C ALA A 123 4.68 19.89 1.73
N ASN A 124 4.66 18.77 0.99
CA ASN A 124 5.75 17.78 0.94
C ASN A 124 6.43 17.73 -0.45
N GLN A 125 6.19 18.71 -1.32
CA GLN A 125 6.61 18.67 -2.73
C GLN A 125 8.13 18.47 -2.90
N GLU A 126 8.95 19.15 -2.09
CA GLU A 126 10.41 18.99 -2.13
C GLU A 126 10.86 17.58 -1.76
N ARG A 127 10.22 16.97 -0.75
CA ARG A 127 10.51 15.59 -0.33
C ARG A 127 10.15 14.59 -1.42
N PHE A 128 9.01 14.79 -2.09
CA PHE A 128 8.63 13.96 -3.23
C PHE A 128 9.59 14.12 -4.40
N ARG A 129 10.01 15.36 -4.71
CA ARG A 129 11.00 15.60 -5.76
C ARG A 129 12.32 14.89 -5.47
N ALA A 130 12.85 15.00 -4.25
CA ALA A 130 14.06 14.31 -3.86
C ALA A 130 13.93 12.77 -3.94
N ALA A 131 12.76 12.22 -3.60
CA ALA A 131 12.49 10.79 -3.73
C ALA A 131 12.39 10.35 -5.21
N LEU A 132 11.74 11.15 -6.06
CA LEU A 132 11.66 10.92 -7.51
C LEU A 132 13.05 10.96 -8.16
N ASP A 133 13.86 11.96 -7.83
CA ASP A 133 15.24 12.10 -8.32
C ASP A 133 16.09 10.88 -7.92
N ARG A 134 15.87 10.32 -6.72
CA ARG A 134 16.58 9.13 -6.24
C ARG A 134 16.26 7.88 -7.05
N VAL A 135 15.02 7.71 -7.52
CA VAL A 135 14.57 6.52 -8.25
C VAL A 135 14.65 6.68 -9.77
N ALA A 136 14.92 7.89 -10.27
CA ALA A 136 15.03 8.15 -11.70
C ALA A 136 16.11 7.28 -12.37
N GLY A 137 15.74 6.61 -13.47
CA GLY A 137 16.63 5.72 -14.21
C GLY A 137 17.05 4.46 -13.45
N ARG A 138 16.35 4.11 -12.36
CA ARG A 138 16.64 2.93 -11.54
C ARG A 138 15.45 1.98 -11.51
N VAL A 139 15.74 0.73 -11.21
CA VAL A 139 14.76 -0.34 -11.00
C VAL A 139 14.95 -0.93 -9.61
N GLU A 140 13.84 -1.24 -8.93
CA GLU A 140 13.85 -1.89 -7.63
C GLU A 140 13.85 -3.41 -7.78
N TRP A 141 14.71 -4.09 -7.01
CA TRP A 141 14.77 -5.55 -6.96
C TRP A 141 14.66 -6.02 -5.51
N ALA A 142 13.80 -7.02 -5.28
CA ALA A 142 13.72 -7.72 -4.01
C ALA A 142 14.22 -9.16 -4.18
N VAL A 143 15.32 -9.50 -3.52
CA VAL A 143 15.87 -10.86 -3.49
C VAL A 143 15.55 -11.49 -2.14
N LYS A 144 14.90 -12.66 -2.15
CA LYS A 144 14.63 -13.44 -0.94
C LYS A 144 15.42 -14.75 -1.01
N VAL A 145 16.29 -14.95 -0.03
CA VAL A 145 17.10 -16.17 0.11
C VAL A 145 16.53 -16.98 1.27
N TYR A 146 16.26 -18.27 1.02
CA TYR A 146 15.80 -19.21 2.04
C TYR A 146 16.92 -20.24 2.27
N LEU A 147 17.32 -20.43 3.52
CA LEU A 147 18.25 -21.48 3.89
C LEU A 147 17.45 -22.73 4.25
N ALA A 148 17.68 -23.82 3.52
CA ALA A 148 17.13 -25.12 3.90
C ALA A 148 17.84 -25.59 5.18
N GLN A 149 17.12 -25.69 6.29
CA GLN A 149 17.61 -26.42 7.46
C GLN A 149 17.50 -27.92 7.17
N PRO A 150 18.59 -28.70 7.32
CA PRO A 150 18.49 -30.16 7.22
C PRO A 150 17.51 -30.66 8.28
N GLY A 151 16.40 -31.26 7.83
CA GLY A 151 15.34 -31.79 8.69
C GLY A 151 13.99 -31.05 8.64
N ALA A 152 13.91 -29.90 7.97
CA ALA A 152 12.63 -29.26 7.68
C ALA A 152 12.00 -29.90 6.42
N THR A 153 10.87 -30.58 6.57
CA THR A 153 10.11 -31.15 5.46
C THR A 153 9.72 -30.07 4.45
N THR A 154 10.19 -30.23 3.21
CA THR A 154 9.81 -29.42 2.04
C THR A 154 8.36 -29.66 1.66
N GLY A 155 7.45 -28.90 2.28
CA GLY A 155 6.20 -28.50 1.63
C GLY A 155 6.38 -27.09 1.03
N PRO A 156 5.65 -26.73 -0.05
CA PRO A 156 5.59 -25.33 -0.47
C PRO A 156 5.21 -24.48 0.74
N PRO A 157 5.93 -23.38 1.04
CA PRO A 157 5.62 -22.57 2.19
C PRO A 157 4.20 -22.05 2.02
N ALA A 158 3.27 -22.48 2.89
CA ALA A 158 2.03 -21.74 3.10
C ALA A 158 2.46 -20.29 3.33
N ALA A 159 1.96 -19.38 2.49
CA ALA A 159 2.24 -17.96 2.58
C ALA A 159 2.15 -17.56 4.06
N ALA A 160 3.29 -17.18 4.63
CA ALA A 160 3.45 -17.06 6.07
C ALA A 160 2.29 -16.24 6.65
N HIS A 161 1.35 -16.93 7.29
CA HIS A 161 0.32 -16.30 8.08
C HIS A 161 1.04 -15.49 9.14
N THR A 162 0.85 -14.17 9.09
CA THR A 162 1.19 -13.23 10.16
C THR A 162 0.87 -13.89 11.50
N PRO A 163 1.77 -13.87 12.50
CA PRO A 163 1.49 -14.52 13.77
C PRO A 163 0.16 -13.99 14.31
N ALA A 164 -0.73 -14.91 14.66
CA ALA A 164 -1.96 -14.63 15.38
C ALA A 164 -1.61 -13.69 16.54
N ARG A 165 -2.32 -12.57 16.64
CA ARG A 165 -2.23 -11.63 17.74
C ARG A 165 -2.51 -12.39 19.04
N ALA A 166 -1.46 -12.77 19.75
CA ALA A 166 -1.54 -12.98 21.18
C ALA A 166 -2.05 -11.67 21.82
N HIS A 167 -2.92 -11.84 22.82
CA HIS A 167 -3.62 -10.82 23.59
C HIS A 167 -2.97 -9.43 23.64
N ALA A 168 -3.80 -8.40 23.48
CA ALA A 168 -3.43 -7.00 23.66
C ALA A 168 -2.74 -6.77 25.03
N PRO A 169 -1.48 -6.30 25.06
CA PRO A 169 -0.95 -5.69 26.26
C PRO A 169 -1.49 -4.26 26.39
N ALA A 170 -1.60 -3.82 27.65
CA ALA A 170 -1.99 -2.49 28.15
C ALA A 170 -1.29 -1.32 27.40
N PRO A 171 -1.76 -0.05 27.51
CA PRO A 171 -1.30 1.04 26.66
C PRO A 171 0.21 1.26 26.80
N GLU A 172 0.96 0.80 25.79
CA GLU A 172 2.40 0.97 25.72
C GLU A 172 2.68 2.46 25.48
N THR A 173 3.38 3.08 26.43
CA THR A 173 3.96 4.43 26.26
C THR A 173 4.66 4.52 24.90
N GLY A 174 4.66 5.70 24.26
CA GLY A 174 5.24 5.88 22.91
C GLY A 174 6.70 5.40 22.77
N ARG A 175 7.43 5.33 23.90
CA ARG A 175 8.78 4.77 23.99
C ARG A 175 8.82 3.24 23.83
N GLY A 176 7.82 2.51 24.33
CA GLY A 176 7.66 1.07 24.12
C GLY A 176 7.40 0.72 22.66
N TYR A 177 6.52 1.48 22.01
CA TYR A 177 6.27 1.36 20.57
C TYR A 177 7.53 1.60 19.72
N LEU A 178 8.29 2.67 20.01
CA LEU A 178 9.54 2.98 19.30
C LEU A 178 10.64 1.93 19.55
N ASN A 179 10.71 1.34 20.74
CA ASN A 179 11.63 0.25 21.03
C ASN A 179 11.26 -1.02 20.26
N ARG A 180 9.97 -1.36 20.17
CA ARG A 180 9.47 -2.47 19.35
C ARG A 180 9.78 -2.25 17.87
N LEU A 181 9.60 -1.02 17.38
CA LEU A 181 9.92 -0.66 15.99
C LEU A 181 11.42 -0.74 15.69
N ARG A 182 12.28 -0.33 16.64
CA ARG A 182 13.74 -0.51 16.55
C ARG A 182 14.15 -1.99 16.56
N GLY A 183 13.54 -2.80 17.42
CA GLY A 183 13.81 -4.24 17.49
C GLY A 183 13.42 -4.99 16.20
N LEU A 184 12.28 -4.63 15.60
CA LEU A 184 11.87 -5.17 14.29
C LEU A 184 12.84 -4.80 13.17
N ARG A 185 13.42 -3.59 13.20
CA ARG A 185 14.42 -3.13 12.23
C ARG A 185 15.75 -3.89 12.40
N GLN A 186 16.25 -4.00 13.63
CA GLN A 186 17.46 -4.78 13.96
C GLN A 186 17.32 -6.26 13.61
N GLN A 187 16.15 -6.87 13.84
CA GLN A 187 15.91 -8.25 13.44
C GLN A 187 15.90 -8.45 11.92
N ARG A 188 15.44 -7.45 11.15
CA ARG A 188 15.52 -7.48 9.67
C ARG A 188 16.97 -7.35 9.20
N GLU A 189 17.73 -6.42 9.78
CA GLU A 189 19.16 -6.22 9.49
C GLU A 189 19.96 -7.50 9.79
N LEU A 190 19.81 -8.10 10.97
CA LEU A 190 20.48 -9.36 11.33
C LEU A 190 20.12 -10.52 10.39
N ARG A 191 18.85 -10.64 9.98
CA ARG A 191 18.43 -11.67 9.01
C ARG A 191 19.03 -11.42 7.64
N GLN A 192 19.13 -10.16 7.23
CA GLN A 192 19.74 -9.77 5.96
C GLN A 192 21.25 -10.00 5.98
N ASP A 193 21.96 -9.64 7.04
CA ASP A 193 23.39 -9.87 7.23
C ASP A 193 23.70 -11.37 7.23
N ASN A 194 22.91 -12.18 7.94
CA ASN A 194 23.06 -13.64 7.94
C ASN A 194 22.79 -14.25 6.55
N ALA A 195 21.79 -13.76 5.81
CA ALA A 195 21.51 -14.22 4.46
C ALA A 195 22.63 -13.84 3.48
N LEU A 196 23.17 -12.63 3.56
CA LEU A 196 24.30 -12.17 2.75
C LEU A 196 25.58 -12.96 3.08
N ALA A 197 25.85 -13.20 4.36
CA ALA A 197 26.99 -14.00 4.80
C ALA A 197 26.90 -15.48 4.39
N ALA A 198 25.69 -16.01 4.21
CA ALA A 198 25.47 -17.35 3.66
C ALA A 198 25.61 -17.37 2.12
N ALA A 199 25.09 -16.34 1.43
CA ALA A 199 25.22 -16.22 -0.02
C ALA A 199 26.67 -16.06 -0.49
N GLY A 200 27.53 -15.39 0.29
CA GLY A 200 28.96 -15.25 -0.03
C GLY A 200 29.82 -16.51 0.15
N ARG A 201 29.22 -17.65 0.53
CA ARG A 201 29.92 -18.96 0.68
C ARG A 201 29.55 -19.96 -0.40
N VAL A 202 28.66 -19.59 -1.32
CA VAL A 202 28.27 -20.35 -2.51
C VAL A 202 29.02 -19.79 -3.71
#